data_AF-A0A1B6I088-F1
#
_entry.id   AF-A0A1B6I088-F1
#
_cell.length_a   1.000
_cell.length_b   1.000
_cell.length_c   1.000
_cell.angle_alpha   90.00
_cell.angle_beta   90.00
_cell.angle_gamma   90.00
#
_symmetry.space_group_name_H-M   'P 1'
#
loop_
_entity.id
_entity.type
_entity.pdbx_description
1 polymer ?
#
loop_
_entity_poly.entity_id
_entity_poly.type
_entity_poly.pdbx_seq_one_letter_code
_entity_poly.pdbx_strand_id
1 'polypeptide(L)'
;NAIMKTAFNLLQNSQETKDLFSKSPRVVFKKPANIKQMLVCTDPLKKENKESQSFGCKPCQKPRCGTCKIMSTIQNFKSNVTNHVYPIKGTINCDTKNLIYQF
;
A
#
# COMPACT_ATOMS: atom_id res chain seq x y z
N ASN A 1 10.27 39.62 1.39
CA ASN A 1 10.96 38.62 2.24
C ASN A 1 11.78 39.28 3.36
N ALA A 2 11.17 40.15 4.19
CA ALA A 2 11.85 40.71 5.37
C ALA A 2 11.64 39.82 6.61
N ILE A 3 10.44 39.26 6.75
CA ILE A 3 10.01 38.44 7.91
C ILE A 3 10.89 37.18 8.08
N MET A 4 11.28 36.51 6.99
CA MET A 4 12.13 35.32 7.07
C MET A 4 13.56 35.65 7.50
N LYS A 5 14.06 36.85 7.16
CA LYS A 5 15.40 37.29 7.58
C LYS A 5 15.43 37.61 9.07
N THR A 6 14.39 38.25 9.59
CA THR A 6 14.26 38.54 11.03
C THR A 6 14.05 37.25 11.83
N ALA A 7 13.19 36.34 11.35
CA ALA A 7 12.95 35.06 12.01
C ALA A 7 14.18 34.13 11.99
N PHE A 8 15.03 34.22 10.96
CA PHE A 8 16.25 33.42 10.89
C PHE A 8 17.20 33.71 12.04
N ASN A 9 17.33 34.97 12.47
CA ASN A 9 18.15 35.32 13.63
C ASN A 9 17.66 34.67 14.91
N LEU A 10 16.33 34.52 15.08
CA LEU A 10 15.75 33.81 16.21
C LEU A 10 16.05 32.31 16.16
N LEU A 11 16.02 31.70 14.98
CA LEU A 11 16.36 30.29 14.77
C LEU A 11 17.84 29.98 15.00
N GLN A 12 18.72 30.98 14.92
CA GLN A 12 20.15 30.84 15.20
C GLN A 12 20.51 30.92 16.70
N ASN A 13 19.56 31.34 17.55
CA ASN A 13 19.81 31.52 18.98
C ASN A 13 19.80 30.19 19.77
N SER A 14 19.11 29.16 19.28
CA SER A 14 19.10 27.84 19.92
C SER A 14 20.02 26.88 19.19
N GLN A 15 20.74 26.03 19.94
CA GLN A 15 21.72 25.10 19.37
C GLN A 15 21.04 24.07 18.45
N GLU A 16 19.89 23.54 18.86
CA GLU A 16 19.13 22.54 18.11
C GLU A 16 18.65 23.07 16.75
N THR A 17 18.11 24.29 16.72
CA THR A 17 17.61 24.90 15.48
C THR A 17 18.72 25.44 14.59
N LYS A 18 19.87 25.81 15.17
CA LYS A 18 21.03 26.27 14.43
C LYS A 18 21.63 25.16 13.55
N ASP A 19 21.73 23.95 14.09
CA ASP A 19 22.22 22.79 13.34
C ASP A 19 21.23 22.38 12.24
N LEU A 20 19.92 22.48 12.52
CA LEU A 20 18.87 22.14 11.56
C LEU A 20 18.75 23.17 10.42
N PHE A 21 18.94 24.46 10.71
CA PHE A 21 18.79 25.56 9.76
C PHE A 21 20.11 26.29 9.54
N SER A 22 21.07 25.63 8.88
CA SER A 22 22.35 26.22 8.49
C SER A 22 22.23 27.39 7.50
N LYS A 23 21.12 27.49 6.77
CA LYS A 23 20.81 28.56 5.82
C LYS A 23 19.41 29.09 6.06
N SER A 24 19.16 30.35 5.68
CA SER A 24 17.84 30.97 5.84
C SER A 24 16.78 30.16 5.09
N PRO A 25 15.72 29.72 5.79
CA PRO A 25 14.69 28.89 5.17
C PRO A 25 13.95 29.68 4.09
N ARG A 26 13.70 29.01 2.96
CA ARG A 26 12.95 29.58 1.84
C ARG A 26 11.50 29.17 1.94
N VAL A 27 10.60 30.15 1.99
CA VAL A 27 9.17 29.89 1.86
C VAL A 27 8.88 29.56 0.40
N VAL A 28 8.32 28.37 0.18
CA VAL A 28 7.88 27.91 -1.15
C VAL A 28 6.42 27.50 -1.07
N PHE A 29 5.66 27.82 -2.12
CA PHE A 29 4.27 27.39 -2.21
C PHE A 29 4.21 25.90 -2.56
N LYS A 30 3.25 25.20 -1.94
CA LYS A 30 2.98 23.80 -2.28
C LYS A 30 2.47 23.75 -3.72
N LYS A 31 3.07 22.87 -4.55
CA LYS A 31 2.56 22.59 -5.89
C LYS A 31 1.17 21.93 -5.80
N PRO A 32 0.20 22.29 -6.65
CA PRO A 32 -1.06 21.55 -6.73
C PRO A 32 -0.82 20.08 -7.09
N ALA A 33 -1.64 19.19 -6.52
CA ALA A 33 -1.55 17.76 -6.81
C ALA A 33 -1.81 17.53 -8.30
N ASN A 34 -0.98 16.70 -8.95
CA ASN A 34 -1.27 16.29 -10.32
C ASN A 34 -2.31 15.17 -10.34
N ILE A 35 -2.92 14.93 -11.51
CA ILE A 35 -3.93 13.88 -11.70
C ILE A 35 -3.39 12.51 -11.25
N LYS A 36 -2.12 12.21 -11.56
CA LYS A 36 -1.45 10.97 -11.12
C LYS A 36 -1.41 10.83 -9.59
N GLN A 37 -1.10 11.90 -8.86
CA GLN A 37 -1.07 11.93 -7.39
C GLN A 37 -2.46 11.87 -6.77
N MET A 38 -3.49 12.35 -7.48
CA MET A 38 -4.88 12.20 -7.04
C MET A 38 -5.39 10.76 -7.24
N LEU A 39 -5.02 10.12 -8.35
CA LEU A 39 -5.53 8.80 -8.72
C LEU A 39 -4.76 7.65 -8.06
N VAL A 40 -3.45 7.82 -7.84
CA VAL A 40 -2.64 6.81 -7.17
C VAL A 40 -2.68 7.10 -5.68
N CYS A 41 -3.32 6.22 -4.90
CA CYS A 41 -3.11 6.14 -3.45
C CYS A 41 -1.65 5.73 -3.18
N THR A 42 -0.73 6.66 -3.34
CA THR A 42 0.62 6.52 -2.80
C THR A 42 0.52 6.77 -1.31
N ASP A 43 0.06 5.79 -0.55
CA ASP A 43 0.30 5.78 0.89
C ASP A 43 1.77 5.38 1.07
N PRO A 44 2.72 6.31 1.36
CA PRO A 44 4.11 5.95 1.61
C PRO A 44 4.26 5.05 2.85
N LEU A 45 3.20 4.93 3.66
CA LEU A 45 3.14 4.16 4.89
C LEU A 45 2.60 2.73 4.70
N LYS A 46 2.07 2.37 3.52
CA LYS A 46 1.71 0.98 3.21
C LYS A 46 2.93 0.19 2.71
N LYS A 47 4.01 0.22 3.48
CA LYS A 47 4.91 -0.94 3.54
C LYS A 47 4.25 -1.92 4.49
N GLU A 48 3.16 -2.54 4.05
CA GLU A 48 2.70 -3.77 4.71
C GLU A 48 3.90 -4.70 4.71
N ASN A 49 4.30 -5.13 5.90
CA ASN A 49 5.31 -6.15 6.08
C ASN A 49 5.00 -7.27 5.09
N LYS A 50 5.89 -7.48 4.12
CA LYS A 50 5.89 -8.67 3.28
C LYS A 50 6.31 -9.87 4.15
N GLU A 51 5.60 -10.10 5.25
CA GLU A 51 5.41 -11.46 5.70
C GLU A 51 4.84 -12.20 4.50
N SER A 52 5.38 -13.38 4.24
CA SER A 52 5.10 -14.27 3.14
C SER A 52 3.60 -14.56 3.00
N GLN A 53 2.85 -13.60 2.45
CA GLN A 53 1.46 -13.78 2.09
C GLN A 53 1.46 -14.84 1.01
N SER A 54 1.00 -16.04 1.38
CA SER A 54 0.82 -17.11 0.40
C SER A 54 -0.35 -16.70 -0.51
N PHE A 55 -0.01 -16.14 -1.66
CA PHE A 55 -1.00 -15.82 -2.68
C PHE A 55 -1.57 -17.11 -3.27
N GLY A 56 -2.87 -17.10 -3.54
CA GLY A 56 -3.59 -18.26 -4.07
C GLY A 56 -4.89 -18.56 -3.33
N CYS A 57 -5.53 -19.61 -3.80
CA CYS A 57 -6.72 -20.24 -3.24
C CYS A 57 -6.27 -21.38 -2.33
N LYS A 58 -6.71 -21.41 -1.08
CA LYS A 58 -6.45 -22.52 -0.13
C LYS A 58 -7.61 -22.71 0.84
N PRO A 59 -7.86 -23.95 1.31
CA PRO A 59 -8.90 -24.21 2.31
C PRO A 59 -8.62 -23.45 3.62
N CYS A 60 -9.67 -22.99 4.31
CA CYS A 60 -9.54 -22.25 5.57
C CYS A 60 -9.17 -23.13 6.78
N GLN A 61 -9.22 -24.45 6.63
CA GLN A 61 -8.89 -25.46 7.66
C GLN A 61 -9.70 -25.35 8.97
N LYS A 62 -10.80 -24.59 8.98
CA LYS A 62 -11.70 -24.52 10.14
C LYS A 62 -12.41 -25.87 10.36
N PRO A 63 -12.62 -26.29 11.62
CA PRO A 63 -13.37 -27.52 11.90
C PRO A 63 -14.78 -27.41 11.33
N ARG A 64 -15.24 -28.49 10.68
CA ARG A 64 -16.58 -28.62 10.06
C ARG A 64 -16.85 -27.74 8.83
N CYS A 65 -15.85 -27.12 8.22
CA CYS A 65 -16.05 -26.40 6.95
C CYS A 65 -16.42 -27.39 5.82
N GLY A 66 -17.66 -27.31 5.32
CA GLY A 66 -18.12 -28.14 4.19
C GLY A 66 -17.43 -27.75 2.88
N THR A 67 -17.18 -26.46 2.67
CA THR A 67 -16.58 -25.90 1.46
C THR A 67 -15.11 -26.28 1.28
N CYS A 68 -14.38 -26.54 2.37
CA CYS A 68 -13.00 -27.03 2.30
C CYS A 68 -12.88 -28.36 1.51
N LYS A 69 -13.94 -29.19 1.47
CA LYS A 69 -13.93 -30.48 0.77
C LYS A 69 -13.92 -30.34 -0.75
N ILE A 70 -14.46 -29.23 -1.26
CA ILE A 70 -14.60 -28.97 -2.69
C ILE A 70 -13.58 -27.93 -3.20
N MET A 71 -12.79 -27.34 -2.31
CA MET A 71 -11.88 -26.25 -2.64
C MET A 71 -10.51 -26.79 -3.07
N SER A 72 -10.15 -26.52 -4.33
CA SER A 72 -8.83 -26.84 -4.85
C SER A 72 -7.80 -25.78 -4.46
N THR A 73 -6.59 -26.23 -4.10
CA THR A 73 -5.48 -25.32 -3.83
C THR A 73 -4.81 -24.93 -5.15
N ILE A 74 -4.91 -23.66 -5.54
CA ILE A 74 -4.37 -23.14 -6.81
C ILE A 74 -3.70 -21.78 -6.59
N GLN A 75 -2.60 -21.55 -7.29
CA GLN A 75 -1.88 -20.25 -7.27
C GLN A 75 -2.10 -19.45 -8.55
N ASN A 76 -2.48 -20.12 -9.63
CA ASN A 76 -2.68 -19.54 -10.95
C ASN A 76 -4.02 -19.99 -11.52
N PHE A 77 -4.64 -19.16 -12.34
CA PHE A 77 -5.83 -19.52 -13.12
C PHE A 77 -5.59 -19.24 -14.60
N LYS A 78 -6.23 -20.05 -15.46
CA LYS A 78 -6.23 -19.85 -16.90
C LYS A 78 -7.49 -19.09 -17.30
N SER A 79 -7.34 -17.97 -18.00
CA SER A 79 -8.46 -17.24 -18.57
C SER A 79 -9.06 -18.02 -19.74
N ASN A 80 -10.38 -18.24 -19.74
CA ASN A 80 -11.07 -18.90 -20.85
C ASN A 80 -11.12 -18.00 -22.11
N VAL A 81 -11.08 -16.67 -21.92
CA VAL A 81 -11.16 -15.70 -23.03
C VAL A 81 -9.80 -15.50 -23.71
N THR A 82 -8.74 -15.38 -22.92
CA THR A 82 -7.40 -15.04 -23.45
C THR A 82 -6.42 -16.20 -23.47
N ASN A 83 -6.80 -17.37 -22.94
CA ASN A 83 -5.95 -18.55 -22.75
C ASN A 83 -4.65 -18.31 -21.94
N HIS A 84 -4.46 -17.12 -21.38
CA HIS A 84 -3.30 -16.79 -20.57
C HIS A 84 -3.46 -17.27 -19.12
N VAL A 85 -2.32 -17.60 -18.51
CA VAL A 85 -2.22 -17.99 -17.11
C VAL A 85 -1.89 -16.76 -16.29
N TYR A 86 -2.73 -16.47 -15.30
CA TYR A 86 -2.55 -15.32 -14.41
C TYR A 86 -2.34 -15.79 -12.97
N PRO A 87 -1.42 -15.18 -12.22
CA PRO A 87 -1.27 -15.44 -10.79
C PRO A 87 -2.43 -14.81 -10.01
N ILE A 88 -2.95 -15.55 -9.05
CA ILE A 88 -3.98 -15.06 -8.13
C ILE A 88 -3.33 -14.04 -7.20
N LYS A 89 -3.86 -12.82 -7.17
CA LYS A 89 -3.38 -11.75 -6.30
C LYS A 89 -4.22 -11.73 -5.03
N GLY A 90 -3.66 -12.23 -3.93
CA GLY A 90 -4.31 -12.29 -2.63
C GLY A 90 -4.49 -13.71 -2.10
N THR A 91 -4.90 -13.82 -0.84
CA THR A 91 -5.21 -15.09 -0.17
C THR A 91 -6.71 -15.32 -0.20
N ILE A 92 -7.16 -16.31 -0.95
CA ILE A 92 -8.57 -16.68 -1.09
C ILE A 92 -8.83 -17.98 -0.33
N ASN A 93 -9.87 -17.98 0.51
CA ASN A 93 -10.29 -19.13 1.31
C ASN A 93 -11.82 -19.26 1.37
N CYS A 94 -12.33 -20.30 2.04
CA CYS A 94 -13.77 -20.57 2.14
C CYS A 94 -14.60 -19.44 2.78
N ASP A 95 -13.97 -18.49 3.48
CA ASP A 95 -14.62 -17.36 4.15
C ASP A 95 -14.54 -16.07 3.32
N THR A 96 -13.86 -16.09 2.17
CA THR A 96 -13.72 -14.91 1.32
C THR A 96 -15.08 -14.56 0.71
N LYS A 97 -15.46 -13.29 0.78
CA LYS A 97 -16.75 -12.82 0.25
C LYS A 97 -16.78 -12.92 -1.28
N ASN A 98 -17.96 -13.16 -1.83
CA ASN A 98 -18.24 -13.17 -3.28
C ASN A 98 -17.50 -14.28 -4.07
N LEU A 99 -17.26 -15.43 -3.46
CA LEU A 99 -16.75 -16.60 -4.18
C LEU A 99 -17.86 -17.33 -4.93
N ILE A 100 -17.59 -17.63 -6.19
CA ILE A 100 -18.44 -18.46 -7.05
C ILE A 100 -17.75 -19.82 -7.19
N TYR A 101 -18.42 -20.88 -6.73
CA TYR A 101 -17.98 -22.25 -6.91
C TYR A 101 -18.68 -22.81 -8.15
N GLN A 102 -17.91 -23.20 -9.16
CA GLN A 102 -18.42 -23.86 -10.35
C GLN A 102 -18.08 -25.36 -10.24
N PHE A 103 -19.12 -26.20 -10.26
CA PHE A 103 -19.01 -27.66 -10.28
C PHE A 103 -18.96 -28.20 -11.70
#